data_AF-A0A0N1BLM6-F1
#
_entry.id   AF-A0A0N1BLM6-F1
#
_cell.length_a   1.000
_cell.length_b   1.000
_cell.length_c   1.000
_cell.angle_alpha   90.00
_cell.angle_beta   90.00
_cell.angle_gamma   90.00
#
_symmetry.space_group_name_H-M   'P 1'
#
loop_
_entity.id
_entity.type
_entity.pdbx_description
1 polymer ?
#
loop_
_entity_poly.entity_id
_entity_poly.type
_entity_poly.pdbx_seq_one_letter_code
_entity_poly.pdbx_strand_id
1 'polypeptide(L)'
;MSFTVTLLPAAIADLKAIYDYLSDQAGPAIAKRYIADIHVRCASLSEFPRRGTPRGDLGEGLRTIPFRRRVIIAYSVDGEDVFVERILHAKRDLGAAFD
;
A
#
# COMPACT_ATOMS: atom_id res chain seq x y z
N MET A 1 -19.07 12.27 4.47
CA MET A 1 -18.35 12.35 3.18
C MET A 1 -17.37 11.19 3.13
N SER A 2 -17.44 10.36 2.09
CA SER A 2 -16.51 9.26 1.87
C SER A 2 -15.56 9.62 0.74
N PHE A 3 -14.27 9.44 0.94
CA PHE A 3 -13.27 9.66 -0.09
C PHE A 3 -13.26 8.50 -1.09
N THR A 4 -12.94 8.78 -2.34
CA THR A 4 -12.73 7.75 -3.36
C THR A 4 -11.29 7.24 -3.27
N VAL A 5 -11.10 5.93 -3.17
CA VAL A 5 -9.76 5.33 -3.10
C VAL A 5 -9.42 4.68 -4.44
N THR A 6 -8.37 5.18 -5.09
CA THR A 6 -7.86 4.67 -6.36
C THR A 6 -6.44 4.14 -6.18
N LEU A 7 -6.20 2.91 -6.65
CA LEU A 7 -4.85 2.35 -6.71
C LEU A 7 -4.21 2.76 -8.03
N LEU A 8 -3.06 3.42 -7.96
CA LEU A 8 -2.29 3.75 -9.15
C LEU A 8 -1.65 2.49 -9.75
N PRO A 9 -1.27 2.51 -11.05
CA PRO A 9 -0.66 1.36 -11.70
C PRO A 9 0.56 0.78 -10.96
N ALA A 10 1.38 1.64 -10.35
CA ALA A 10 2.53 1.21 -9.55
C ALA A 10 2.12 0.43 -8.30
N ALA A 11 1.09 0.86 -7.58
CA ALA A 11 0.55 0.12 -6.44
C ALA A 11 -0.04 -1.24 -6.84
N ILE A 12 -0.68 -1.32 -8.01
CA ILE A 12 -1.20 -2.59 -8.55
C ILE A 12 -0.04 -3.54 -8.88
N ALA A 13 1.02 -3.04 -9.52
CA ALA A 13 2.23 -3.82 -9.80
C ALA A 13 2.91 -4.30 -8.50
N ASP A 14 2.99 -3.43 -7.49
CA ASP A 14 3.52 -3.78 -6.18
C ASP A 14 2.71 -4.94 -5.55
N LEU A 15 1.37 -4.90 -5.58
CA LEU A 15 0.52 -5.99 -5.07
C LEU A 15 0.74 -7.30 -5.82
N LYS A 16 0.85 -7.26 -7.15
CA LYS A 16 1.15 -8.45 -7.94
C LYS A 16 2.49 -9.05 -7.51
N ALA A 17 3.52 -8.23 -7.36
CA ALA A 17 4.82 -8.70 -6.91
C ALA A 17 4.79 -9.22 -5.45
N ILE A 18 3.90 -8.71 -4.57
CA ILE A 18 3.75 -9.24 -3.21
C ILE A 18 3.09 -10.61 -3.29
N TYR A 19 2.08 -10.75 -4.15
CA TYR A 19 1.38 -12.01 -4.38
C TYR A 19 2.33 -13.09 -4.87
N ASP A 20 3.12 -12.80 -5.91
CA ASP A 20 4.07 -13.75 -6.50
C ASP A 20 5.08 -14.20 -5.44
N TYR A 21 5.71 -13.25 -4.73
CA TYR A 21 6.65 -13.55 -3.65
C TYR A 21 6.05 -14.42 -2.53
N LEU A 22 4.84 -14.08 -2.04
CA LEU A 22 4.21 -14.84 -0.95
C LEU A 22 3.69 -16.20 -1.42
N SER A 23 3.29 -16.31 -2.70
CA SER A 23 2.84 -17.58 -3.27
C SER A 23 3.97 -18.60 -3.28
N ASP A 24 5.18 -18.16 -3.65
CA ASP A 24 6.37 -19.02 -3.64
C ASP A 24 6.80 -19.41 -2.22
N GLN A 25 6.67 -18.48 -1.26
CA GLN A 25 7.16 -18.70 0.11
C GLN A 25 6.17 -19.44 1.02
N ALA A 26 4.87 -19.23 0.84
CA ALA A 26 3.84 -19.66 1.78
C ALA A 26 2.61 -20.30 1.09
N GLY A 27 2.60 -20.37 -0.25
CA GLY A 27 1.52 -20.92 -1.03
C GLY A 27 0.44 -19.89 -1.42
N PRO A 28 -0.27 -20.15 -2.53
CA PRO A 28 -1.17 -19.18 -3.17
C PRO A 28 -2.37 -18.79 -2.31
N ALA A 29 -2.88 -19.70 -1.47
CA ALA A 29 -4.01 -19.40 -0.58
C ALA A 29 -3.65 -18.33 0.47
N ILE A 30 -2.45 -18.42 1.04
CA ILE A 30 -1.95 -17.44 2.02
C ILE A 30 -1.69 -16.11 1.32
N ALA A 31 -1.06 -16.13 0.13
CA ALA A 31 -0.81 -14.93 -0.66
C ALA A 31 -2.11 -14.19 -1.01
N LYS A 32 -3.13 -14.91 -1.51
CA LYS A 32 -4.44 -14.34 -1.86
C LYS A 32 -5.11 -13.66 -0.66
N ARG A 33 -5.11 -14.31 0.50
CA ARG A 33 -5.66 -13.72 1.74
C ARG A 33 -4.87 -12.49 2.16
N TYR A 34 -3.55 -12.51 2.05
CA TYR A 34 -2.72 -11.37 2.40
C TYR A 34 -3.00 -10.15 1.52
N ILE A 35 -3.14 -10.35 0.20
CA ILE A 35 -3.51 -9.29 -0.74
C ILE A 35 -4.92 -8.75 -0.46
N ALA A 36 -5.89 -9.63 -0.18
CA ALA A 36 -7.24 -9.20 0.20
C ALA A 36 -7.23 -8.30 1.45
N ASP A 37 -6.44 -8.65 2.47
CA ASP A 37 -6.30 -7.83 3.68
C ASP A 37 -5.68 -6.45 3.39
N ILE A 38 -4.72 -6.36 2.44
CA ILE A 38 -4.15 -5.08 2.01
C ILE A 38 -5.21 -4.24 1.27
N HIS A 39 -6.02 -4.84 0.41
CA HIS A 39 -7.13 -4.13 -0.25
C HIS A 39 -8.12 -3.56 0.75
N VAL A 40 -8.52 -4.34 1.75
CA VAL A 40 -9.38 -3.86 2.85
C VAL A 40 -8.72 -2.68 3.58
N ARG A 41 -7.40 -2.77 3.82
CA ARG A 41 -6.65 -1.67 4.45
C ARG A 41 -6.67 -0.39 3.60
N CYS A 42 -6.48 -0.50 2.28
CA CYS A 42 -6.57 0.63 1.35
C CYS A 42 -7.98 1.20 1.32
N ALA A 43 -9.00 0.36 1.16
CA ALA A 43 -10.40 0.77 1.10
C ALA A 43 -10.83 1.56 2.34
N SER A 44 -10.37 1.14 3.54
CA SER A 44 -10.66 1.85 4.79
C SER A 44 -10.05 3.26 4.91
N LEU A 45 -9.29 3.73 3.91
CA LEU A 45 -8.85 5.12 3.81
C LEU A 45 -9.99 6.05 3.35
N SER A 46 -11.08 5.52 2.78
CA SER A 46 -12.24 6.31 2.38
C SER A 46 -12.89 7.08 3.54
N GLU A 47 -12.84 6.53 4.75
CA GLU A 47 -13.44 7.13 5.95
C GLU A 47 -12.49 8.11 6.65
N PHE A 48 -11.20 7.75 6.72
CA PHE A 48 -10.19 8.48 7.50
C PHE A 48 -8.87 8.60 6.74
N PRO A 49 -8.83 9.34 5.62
CA PRO A 49 -7.64 9.38 4.76
C PRO A 49 -6.46 10.10 5.42
N ARG A 50 -6.69 10.98 6.39
CA ARG A 50 -5.61 11.74 7.06
C ARG A 50 -4.97 11.01 8.25
N ARG A 51 -5.32 9.75 8.51
CA ARG A 51 -4.79 8.97 9.66
C ARG A 51 -3.37 8.44 9.48
N GLY A 52 -2.85 8.43 8.25
CA GLY A 52 -1.47 8.04 7.97
C GLY A 52 -0.46 9.10 8.38
N THR A 53 0.77 8.67 8.65
CA THR A 53 1.90 9.55 8.99
C THR A 53 2.25 10.43 7.79
N PRO A 54 2.21 11.77 7.91
CA PRO A 54 2.66 12.67 6.86
C PRO A 54 4.13 12.42 6.52
N ARG A 55 4.46 12.43 5.23
CA ARG A 55 5.82 12.29 4.70
C ARG A 55 6.17 13.45 3.78
N GLY A 56 5.99 14.66 4.31
CA GLY A 56 6.38 15.91 3.62
C GLY A 56 7.87 15.97 3.27
N ASP A 57 8.69 15.15 3.94
CA ASP A 57 10.11 14.91 3.62
C ASP A 57 10.31 14.22 2.26
N LEU A 58 9.31 13.48 1.77
CA LEU A 58 9.38 12.71 0.52
C LEU A 58 8.49 13.28 -0.60
N GLY A 59 7.50 14.12 -0.25
CA GLY A 59 6.60 14.75 -1.22
C GLY A 59 5.44 15.47 -0.53
N GLU A 60 4.95 16.54 -1.16
CA GLU A 60 3.80 17.29 -0.64
C GLU A 60 2.53 16.41 -0.62
N GLY A 61 1.76 16.47 0.47
CA GLY A 61 0.53 15.68 0.62
C GLY A 61 0.73 14.17 0.82
N LEU A 62 1.96 13.66 0.68
CA LEU A 62 2.27 12.24 0.83
C LEU A 62 2.10 11.77 2.27
N ARG A 63 1.53 10.58 2.42
CA ARG A 63 1.29 9.89 3.68
C ARG A 63 1.68 8.44 3.59
N THR A 64 2.03 7.87 4.74
CA THR A 64 2.30 6.44 4.86
C THR A 64 1.50 5.82 5.99
N ILE A 65 1.10 4.57 5.81
CA ILE A 65 0.47 3.79 6.88
C ILE A 65 1.03 2.37 6.90
N PRO A 66 1.50 1.89 8.06
CA PRO A 66 2.02 0.54 8.15
C PRO A 66 0.88 -0.49 8.17
N PHE A 67 1.16 -1.66 7.61
CA PHE A 67 0.31 -2.84 7.68
C PHE A 67 1.16 -4.06 8.08
N ARG A 68 0.72 -4.75 9.14
CA ARG A 68 1.34 -5.99 9.69
C ARG A 68 2.87 -5.95 9.82
N ARG A 69 3.46 -4.79 10.13
CA ARG A 69 4.92 -4.55 10.29
C ARG A 69 5.77 -4.92 9.07
N ARG A 70 5.16 -5.25 7.94
CA ARG A 70 5.87 -5.73 6.74
C ARG A 70 5.50 -4.95 5.49
N VAL A 71 4.39 -4.22 5.50
CA VAL A 71 3.96 -3.42 4.36
C VAL A 71 3.84 -1.96 4.76
N ILE A 72 4.33 -1.06 3.91
CA ILE A 72 4.09 0.37 3.96
C ILE A 72 3.22 0.74 2.76
N ILE A 73 2.04 1.28 3.04
CA ILE A 73 1.15 1.83 2.01
C ILE A 73 1.44 3.32 1.93
N ALA A 74 1.96 3.78 0.79
CA ALA A 74 2.19 5.19 0.50
C ALA A 74 1.05 5.74 -0.36
N TYR A 75 0.51 6.88 0.03
CA TYR A 75 -0.66 7.46 -0.62
C TYR A 75 -0.72 8.97 -0.44
N SER A 76 -1.38 9.66 -1.36
CA SER A 76 -1.70 11.09 -1.27
C SER A 76 -3.21 11.31 -1.12
N VAL A 77 -3.57 12.49 -0.64
CA VAL A 77 -4.97 12.92 -0.49
C VAL A 77 -5.11 14.24 -1.21
N ASP A 78 -5.98 14.30 -2.22
CA ASP A 78 -6.28 15.50 -2.99
C ASP A 78 -7.79 15.66 -3.09
N GLY A 79 -8.33 16.78 -2.63
CA GLY A 79 -9.79 16.97 -2.52
C GLY A 79 -10.47 15.86 -1.73
N GLU A 80 -11.35 15.11 -2.41
CA GLU A 80 -12.06 13.93 -1.89
C GLU A 80 -11.50 12.61 -2.44
N ASP A 81 -10.32 12.65 -3.06
CA ASP A 81 -9.66 11.49 -3.65
C ASP A 81 -8.43 11.06 -2.83
N VAL A 82 -8.22 9.75 -2.78
CA VAL A 82 -7.08 9.08 -2.16
C VAL A 82 -6.38 8.26 -3.23
N PHE A 83 -5.15 8.64 -3.56
CA PHE A 83 -4.34 7.91 -4.53
C PHE A 83 -3.33 7.04 -3.81
N VAL A 84 -3.51 5.72 -3.89
CA VAL A 84 -2.52 4.76 -3.37
C VAL A 84 -1.42 4.63 -4.42
N GLU A 85 -0.26 5.20 -4.11
CA GLU A 85 0.85 5.34 -5.04
C GLU A 85 1.73 4.09 -5.05
N ARG A 86 2.10 3.60 -3.86
CA ARG A 86 3.01 2.45 -3.68
C ARG A 86 2.58 1.57 -2.51
N ILE A 87 2.86 0.27 -2.62
CA ILE A 87 2.63 -0.73 -1.57
C ILE A 87 3.93 -1.52 -1.36
N LEU A 88 4.76 -1.04 -0.45
CA LEU A 88 6.12 -1.54 -0.26
C LEU A 88 6.16 -2.65 0.79
N HIS A 89 6.66 -3.83 0.43
CA HIS A 89 6.87 -4.94 1.35
C HIS A 89 8.32 -5.01 1.83
N ALA A 90 8.56 -4.80 3.12
CA ALA A 90 9.88 -4.67 3.74
C ALA A 90 10.87 -5.77 3.32
N LYS A 91 10.51 -7.06 3.36
CA LYS A 91 11.47 -8.12 2.99
C LYS A 91 11.81 -8.18 1.50
N ARG A 92 10.94 -7.67 0.64
CA ARG A 92 11.13 -7.69 -0.82
C ARG A 92 11.84 -6.41 -1.27
N ASP A 93 11.33 -5.27 -0.81
CA ASP A 93 11.73 -3.95 -1.32
C ASP A 93 12.94 -3.36 -0.58
N LEU A 94 13.33 -3.91 0.59
CA LEU A 94 14.62 -3.56 1.19
C LEU A 94 15.81 -3.97 0.32
N GLY A 95 15.65 -4.95 -0.59
CA GLY A 95 16.68 -5.29 -1.57
C GLY A 95 16.75 -4.29 -2.74
N ALA A 96 15.61 -3.86 -3.25
CA ALA A 96 15.51 -2.98 -4.43
C ALA A 96 15.78 -1.49 -4.15
N ALA A 97 15.88 -1.08 -2.88
CA ALA A 97 16.18 0.31 -2.49
C ALA A 97 17.68 0.63 -2.46
N PHE A 98 18.55 -0.37 -2.70
CA PHE A 98 20.01 -0.23 -2.69
C PHE A 98 20.67 -0.72 -4.00
N ASP A 99 19.89 -0.96 -5.05
CA ASP A 99 20.37 -1.22 -6.42
C ASP A 99 20.08 -0.02 -7.33
#